data_AF-A0A967KQ03-F1
#
_entry.id   AF-A0A967KQ03-F1
#
_cell.length_a   1.000
_cell.length_b   1.000
_cell.length_c   1.000
_cell.angle_alpha   90.00
_cell.angle_beta   90.00
_cell.angle_gamma   90.00
#
_symmetry.space_group_name_H-M   'P 1'
#
loop_
_entity.id
_entity.type
_entity.pdbx_description
1 polymer ?
#
loop_
_entity_poly.entity_id
_entity_poly.type
_entity_poly.pdbx_seq_one_letter_code
_entity_poly.pdbx_strand_id
1 'polypeptide(L)'
;MLITNDKKTSCSELISRYALRMLIENAIASAVAFFHTTALSSSVAIRIDFDVLLTLVGQAVYRLLAQKLRGYEHSGADVVFRKFIDTPAKIVIATKEIEVQLNKRANNPILAQSGLINPPFKLPWLQNKTVRITLR
;
A
#
# COMPACT_ATOMS: atom_id res chain seq x y z
N MET A 1 -30.94 -0.49 9.32
CA MET A 1 -31.87 0.54 8.82
C MET A 1 -31.04 1.62 8.15
N LEU A 2 -31.26 1.87 6.86
CA LEU A 2 -30.49 2.85 6.08
C LEU A 2 -31.36 4.10 5.86
N ILE A 3 -30.95 5.25 6.40
CA ILE A 3 -31.65 6.52 6.19
C ILE A 3 -30.84 7.30 5.14
N THR A 4 -31.46 7.59 3.99
CA THR A 4 -30.83 8.34 2.90
C THR A 4 -31.72 9.50 2.44
N ASN A 5 -31.10 10.63 2.11
CA ASN A 5 -31.78 11.78 1.49
C ASN A 5 -31.89 11.65 -0.03
N ASP A 6 -31.29 10.62 -0.62
CA ASP A 6 -31.37 10.33 -2.05
C ASP A 6 -32.63 9.50 -2.35
N LYS A 7 -33.59 10.14 -3.03
CA LYS A 7 -34.89 9.58 -3.42
C LYS A 7 -34.95 9.08 -4.87
N LYS A 8 -33.87 9.28 -5.65
CA LYS A 8 -33.86 8.98 -7.09
C LYS A 8 -33.15 7.65 -7.39
N THR A 9 -32.20 7.27 -6.55
CA THR A 9 -31.42 6.04 -6.73
C THR A 9 -32.21 4.80 -6.30
N SER A 10 -32.09 3.71 -7.07
CA SER A 10 -32.79 2.45 -6.77
C SER A 10 -32.30 1.80 -5.47
N CYS A 11 -33.20 1.08 -4.78
CA CYS A 11 -32.91 0.46 -3.48
C CYS A 11 -31.75 -0.54 -3.53
N SER A 12 -31.66 -1.32 -4.61
CA SER A 12 -30.56 -2.28 -4.86
C SER A 12 -29.18 -1.60 -4.91
N GLU A 13 -29.14 -0.42 -5.52
CA GLU A 13 -27.89 0.33 -5.67
C GLU A 13 -27.49 1.05 -4.38
N LEU A 14 -28.46 1.51 -3.59
CA LEU A 14 -28.22 2.04 -2.24
C LEU A 14 -27.64 0.99 -1.29
N ILE A 15 -28.17 -0.24 -1.33
CA ILE A 15 -27.66 -1.35 -0.53
C ILE A 15 -26.23 -1.71 -0.97
N SER A 16 -25.98 -1.76 -2.28
CA SER A 16 -24.64 -2.03 -2.82
C SER A 16 -23.63 -0.97 -2.40
N ARG A 17 -24.00 0.31 -2.46
CA ARG A 17 -23.15 1.42 -1.97
C ARG A 17 -22.91 1.35 -0.46
N TYR A 18 -23.91 0.92 0.31
CA TYR A 18 -23.74 0.72 1.74
C TYR A 18 -22.84 -0.47 2.06
N ALA A 19 -22.90 -1.55 1.29
CA ALA A 19 -21.99 -2.69 1.45
C ALA A 19 -20.51 -2.28 1.24
N LEU A 20 -20.24 -1.28 0.39
CA LEU A 20 -18.90 -0.70 0.25
C LEU A 20 -18.41 0.00 1.53
N ARG A 21 -19.31 0.48 2.40
CA ARG A 21 -18.94 1.04 3.72
C ARG A 21 -18.27 -0.01 4.61
N MET A 22 -18.71 -1.25 4.53
CA MET A 22 -18.12 -2.36 5.26
C MET A 22 -16.67 -2.63 4.82
N LEU A 23 -16.33 -2.40 3.54
CA LEU A 23 -14.94 -2.48 3.06
C LEU A 23 -14.07 -1.38 3.65
N ILE A 24 -14.62 -0.18 3.85
CA ILE A 24 -13.92 0.94 4.50
C ILE A 24 -13.71 0.63 5.98
N GLU A 25 -14.75 0.15 6.68
CA GLU A 25 -14.67 -0.24 8.10
C GLU A 25 -13.67 -1.38 8.32
N ASN A 26 -13.66 -2.38 7.44
CA ASN A 26 -12.68 -3.47 7.48
C ASN A 26 -11.25 -2.97 7.19
N ALA A 27 -11.07 -2.01 6.28
CA ALA A 27 -9.77 -1.42 6.00
C ALA A 27 -9.25 -0.60 7.20
N ILE A 28 -10.14 0.14 7.88
CA ILE A 28 -9.79 0.87 9.11
C ILE A 28 -9.42 -0.10 10.24
N ALA A 29 -10.21 -1.17 10.43
CA ALA A 29 -9.95 -2.17 11.46
C ALA A 29 -8.61 -2.92 11.22
N SER A 30 -8.32 -3.25 9.96
CA SER A 30 -7.04 -3.87 9.57
C SER A 30 -5.85 -2.93 9.81
N ALA A 31 -6.02 -1.63 9.55
CA ALA A 31 -5.00 -0.62 9.83
C ALA A 31 -4.70 -0.44 11.33
N VAL A 32 -5.74 -0.40 12.17
CA VAL A 32 -5.60 -0.34 13.65
C VAL A 32 -4.90 -1.58 14.19
N ALA A 33 -5.24 -2.77 13.67
CA ALA A 33 -4.63 -4.03 14.10
C ALA A 33 -3.16 -4.17 13.68
N PHE A 34 -2.77 -3.66 12.52
CA PHE A 34 -1.40 -3.79 11.98
C PHE A 34 -0.38 -2.88 12.69
N PHE A 35 -0.80 -1.72 13.22
CA PHE A 35 0.12 -0.71 13.76
C PHE A 35 0.17 -0.62 15.30
N HIS A 36 -0.37 -1.61 16.05
CA HIS A 36 -0.30 -1.68 17.52
C HIS A 36 -0.56 -0.32 18.23
N THR A 37 -1.75 0.26 18.02
CA THR A 37 -2.14 1.61 18.46
C THR A 37 -2.46 1.75 19.97
N THR A 38 -1.73 1.06 20.86
CA THR A 38 -1.94 1.20 22.32
C THR A 38 -0.67 1.35 23.16
N ALA A 39 0.51 1.51 22.56
CA ALA A 39 1.74 1.67 23.33
C ALA A 39 2.61 2.85 22.86
N LEU A 40 2.18 4.08 23.13
CA LEU A 40 2.99 5.06 23.89
C LEU A 40 2.26 6.41 24.04
N SER A 41 2.11 6.80 25.30
CA SER A 41 1.75 8.11 25.82
C SER A 41 2.47 9.28 25.11
N SER A 42 1.75 10.10 24.35
CA SER A 42 2.16 11.49 24.08
C SER A 42 0.95 12.39 23.80
N SER A 43 0.84 13.44 24.62
CA SER A 43 -0.25 14.40 24.80
C SER A 43 -0.60 15.36 23.64
N VAL A 44 -0.73 14.92 22.38
CA VAL A 44 -0.84 15.87 21.24
C VAL A 44 -1.89 15.42 20.21
N ALA A 45 -3.08 16.02 20.23
CA ALA A 45 -4.15 15.77 19.24
C ALA A 45 -3.65 15.91 17.78
N ILE A 46 -2.76 16.86 17.51
CA ILE A 46 -2.13 17.09 16.19
C ILE A 46 -1.31 15.87 15.70
N ARG A 47 -0.71 15.08 16.60
CA ARG A 47 0.04 13.88 16.23
C ARG A 47 -0.90 12.72 15.91
N ILE A 48 -1.97 12.58 16.68
CA ILE A 48 -2.97 11.52 16.47
C ILE A 48 -3.63 11.68 15.09
N ASP A 49 -4.04 12.90 14.75
CA ASP A 49 -4.65 13.17 13.43
C ASP A 49 -3.67 12.93 12.29
N PHE A 50 -2.39 13.32 12.47
CA PHE A 50 -1.35 13.08 11.48
C PHE A 50 -1.05 11.59 11.29
N ASP A 51 -1.01 10.81 12.36
CA ASP A 51 -0.77 9.37 12.32
C ASP A 51 -1.92 8.63 11.64
N VAL A 52 -3.17 9.05 11.90
CA VAL A 52 -4.36 8.53 11.21
C VAL A 52 -4.32 8.88 9.72
N LEU A 53 -3.97 10.12 9.36
CA LEU A 53 -3.83 10.54 7.97
C LEU A 53 -2.70 9.77 7.25
N LEU A 54 -1.54 9.63 7.88
CA LEU A 54 -0.41 8.90 7.32
C LEU A 54 -0.75 7.41 7.12
N THR A 55 -1.51 6.84 8.05
CA THR A 55 -2.05 5.48 7.95
C THR A 55 -2.99 5.34 6.76
N LEU A 56 -3.92 6.28 6.57
CA LEU A 56 -4.83 6.27 5.42
C LEU A 56 -4.08 6.41 4.10
N VAL A 57 -3.08 7.29 4.03
CA VAL A 57 -2.20 7.44 2.87
C VAL A 57 -1.44 6.14 2.61
N GLY A 58 -0.88 5.51 3.64
CA GLY A 58 -0.22 4.21 3.54
C GLY A 58 -1.16 3.16 2.95
N GLN A 59 -2.38 3.03 3.49
CA GLN A 59 -3.39 2.11 2.98
C GLN A 59 -3.76 2.38 1.51
N ALA A 60 -3.90 3.65 1.13
CA ALA A 60 -4.19 4.04 -0.26
C ALA A 60 -3.03 3.66 -1.19
N VAL A 61 -1.78 3.93 -0.79
CA VAL A 61 -0.58 3.57 -1.57
C VAL A 61 -0.45 2.05 -1.71
N TYR A 62 -0.65 1.29 -0.62
CA TYR A 62 -0.63 -0.18 -0.69
C TYR A 62 -1.76 -0.73 -1.56
N ARG A 63 -2.94 -0.10 -1.56
CA ARG A 63 -4.06 -0.48 -2.44
C ARG A 63 -3.75 -0.22 -3.91
N LEU A 64 -3.13 0.93 -4.23
CA LEU A 64 -2.67 1.23 -5.59
C LEU A 64 -1.56 0.26 -6.04
N LEU A 65 -0.68 -0.14 -5.12
CA LEU A 65 0.33 -1.16 -5.39
C LEU A 65 -0.33 -2.53 -5.65
N ALA A 66 -1.28 -2.94 -4.81
CA ALA A 66 -2.02 -4.19 -4.92
C ALA A 66 -2.74 -4.32 -6.28
N GLN A 67 -3.33 -3.24 -6.79
CA GLN A 67 -3.98 -3.21 -8.10
C GLN A 67 -3.03 -3.49 -9.28
N LYS A 68 -1.73 -3.24 -9.12
CA LYS A 68 -0.71 -3.56 -10.13
C LYS A 68 -0.16 -4.99 -10.00
N LEU A 69 -0.55 -5.72 -8.96
CA LEU A 69 -0.09 -7.07 -8.66
C LEU A 69 -1.19 -8.07 -9.00
N ARG A 70 -1.01 -8.81 -10.09
CA ARG A 70 -1.99 -9.79 -10.56
C ARG A 70 -2.27 -10.85 -9.49
N GLY A 71 -3.55 -11.03 -9.15
CA GLY A 71 -4.02 -11.97 -8.12
C GLY A 71 -3.94 -11.44 -6.68
N TYR A 72 -3.54 -10.18 -6.50
CA TYR A 72 -3.46 -9.50 -5.21
C TYR A 72 -4.30 -8.22 -5.15
N GLU A 73 -5.16 -7.96 -6.13
CA GLU A 73 -5.90 -6.71 -6.31
C GLU A 73 -6.81 -6.37 -5.11
N HIS A 74 -7.30 -7.40 -4.42
CA HIS A 74 -8.15 -7.29 -3.22
C HIS A 74 -7.42 -7.58 -1.91
N SER A 75 -6.10 -7.74 -1.94
CA SER A 75 -5.30 -8.05 -0.75
C SER A 75 -5.12 -6.84 0.16
N GLY A 76 -5.09 -7.09 1.46
CA GLY A 76 -4.74 -6.09 2.47
C GLY A 76 -3.28 -5.67 2.39
N ALA A 77 -2.97 -4.50 2.98
CA ALA A 77 -1.62 -3.94 3.02
C ALA A 77 -0.63 -4.88 3.74
N ASP A 78 -1.09 -5.64 4.73
CA ASP A 78 -0.33 -6.64 5.48
C ASP A 78 0.18 -7.78 4.58
N VAL A 79 -0.69 -8.33 3.73
CA VAL A 79 -0.35 -9.40 2.78
C VAL A 79 0.60 -8.87 1.72
N VAL A 80 0.33 -7.67 1.18
CA VAL A 80 1.19 -7.04 0.17
C VAL A 80 2.58 -6.76 0.74
N PHE A 81 2.65 -6.19 1.95
CA PHE A 81 3.91 -5.93 2.63
C PHE A 81 4.71 -7.23 2.81
N ARG A 82 4.13 -8.26 3.42
CA ARG A 82 4.83 -9.51 3.72
C ARG A 82 5.30 -10.26 2.48
N LYS A 83 4.54 -10.18 1.38
CA LYS A 83 4.83 -10.96 0.17
C LYS A 83 5.74 -10.27 -0.84
N PHE A 84 5.80 -8.93 -0.82
CA PHE A 84 6.47 -8.14 -1.86
C PHE A 84 7.47 -7.10 -1.34
N ILE A 85 7.28 -6.57 -0.13
CA ILE A 85 8.11 -5.49 0.42
C ILE A 85 9.06 -6.00 1.49
N ASP A 86 8.59 -6.87 2.39
CA ASP A 86 9.38 -7.51 3.45
C ASP A 86 10.22 -8.64 2.87
N THR A 87 11.16 -8.27 2.01
CA THR A 87 12.06 -9.19 1.33
C THR A 87 13.48 -8.65 1.40
N PRO A 88 14.46 -9.46 1.84
CA PRO A 88 15.84 -9.06 1.82
C PRO A 88 16.28 -8.78 0.38
N ALA A 89 16.92 -7.63 0.18
CA ALA A 89 17.46 -7.20 -1.09
C ALA A 89 18.91 -6.75 -0.89
N LYS A 90 19.76 -7.03 -1.88
CA LYS A 90 21.12 -6.52 -1.90
C LYS A 90 21.14 -5.17 -2.62
N ILE A 91 21.55 -4.14 -1.91
CA ILE A 91 21.66 -2.79 -2.46
C ILE A 91 23.12 -2.55 -2.83
N VAL A 92 23.38 -2.24 -4.10
CA VAL A 92 24.68 -1.82 -4.60
C VAL A 92 24.59 -0.34 -4.95
N ILE A 93 25.31 0.48 -4.19
CA ILE A 93 25.33 1.94 -4.38
C ILE A 93 26.56 2.29 -5.21
N ALA A 94 26.35 2.79 -6.42
CA ALA A 94 27.40 3.35 -7.26
C ALA A 94 27.35 4.89 -7.28
N THR A 95 28.35 5.50 -7.91
CA THR A 95 28.48 6.97 -7.97
C THR A 95 27.29 7.64 -8.66
N LYS A 96 26.70 7.00 -9.68
CA LYS A 96 25.58 7.55 -10.47
C LYS A 96 24.30 6.71 -10.43
N GLU A 97 24.39 5.45 -10.01
CA GLU A 97 23.27 4.50 -10.03
C GLU A 97 23.17 3.74 -8.72
N ILE A 98 21.95 3.32 -8.37
CA ILE A 98 21.68 2.44 -7.24
C ILE A 98 20.98 1.21 -7.81
N GLU A 99 21.60 0.05 -7.64
CA GLU A 99 21.01 -1.21 -8.02
C GLU A 99 20.42 -1.89 -6.80
N VAL A 100 19.12 -2.20 -6.86
CA VAL A 100 18.42 -2.98 -5.84
C VAL A 100 18.19 -4.38 -6.41
N GLN A 101 19.00 -5.32 -5.96
CA GLN A 101 18.93 -6.72 -6.35
C GLN A 101 17.98 -7.46 -5.41
N LEU A 102 16.78 -7.77 -5.89
CA LEU A 102 15.79 -8.57 -5.16
C LEU A 102 16.16 -10.05 -5.27
N ASN A 103 16.15 -10.76 -4.15
CA ASN A 103 16.42 -12.19 -4.10
C ASN A 103 15.30 -13.01 -4.77
N LYS A 104 15.64 -14.16 -5.38
CA LYS A 104 14.65 -15.11 -5.92
C LYS A 104 13.58 -15.52 -4.91
N ARG A 105 12.32 -15.24 -5.25
CA ARG A 105 11.11 -15.63 -4.51
C ARG A 105 10.03 -16.07 -5.50
N ALA A 106 9.11 -16.90 -5.02
CA ALA A 106 7.97 -17.40 -5.80
C ALA A 106 7.06 -16.29 -6.35
N ASN A 107 7.03 -15.11 -5.71
CA ASN A 107 6.21 -13.97 -6.11
C ASN A 107 6.92 -13.00 -7.08
N ASN A 108 8.21 -13.17 -7.34
CA ASN A 108 8.98 -12.31 -8.25
C ASN A 108 8.43 -12.25 -9.69
N PRO A 109 7.88 -13.35 -10.26
CA PRO A 109 7.24 -13.28 -11.57
C PRO A 109 6.08 -12.28 -11.61
N ILE A 110 5.34 -12.11 -10.51
CA ILE A 110 4.23 -11.17 -10.40
C ILE A 110 4.75 -9.74 -10.36
N LEU A 111 5.85 -9.49 -9.65
CA LEU A 111 6.51 -8.19 -9.65
C LEU A 111 7.11 -7.83 -11.02
N ALA A 112 7.68 -8.80 -11.74
CA ALA A 112 8.19 -8.57 -13.10
C ALA A 112 7.05 -8.16 -14.05
N GLN A 113 5.89 -8.82 -13.94
CA GLN A 113 4.71 -8.54 -14.75
C GLN A 113 4.01 -7.22 -14.39
N SER A 114 4.20 -6.71 -13.17
CA SER A 114 3.59 -5.45 -12.71
C SER A 114 4.11 -4.19 -13.43
N GLY A 115 5.20 -4.31 -14.19
CA GLY A 115 5.85 -3.19 -14.87
C GLY A 115 6.61 -2.24 -13.92
N LEU A 116 6.67 -2.54 -12.62
CA LEU A 116 7.33 -1.70 -11.61
C LEU A 116 8.86 -1.86 -11.57
N ILE A 117 9.37 -3.00 -12.05
CA ILE A 117 10.81 -3.34 -11.94
C ILE A 117 11.63 -2.81 -13.13
N ASN A 118 11.04 -2.80 -14.33
CA ASN A 118 11.81 -2.64 -15.56
C ASN A 118 12.20 -1.20 -15.96
N PRO A 119 11.44 -0.13 -15.66
CA PRO A 119 11.91 1.21 -15.96
C PRO A 119 12.84 1.71 -14.83
N PRO A 120 14.11 2.02 -15.10
CA PRO A 120 14.93 2.75 -14.15
C PRO A 120 14.30 4.12 -13.91
N PHE A 121 14.20 4.54 -12.64
CA PHE A 121 13.62 5.82 -12.26
C PHE A 121 14.65 6.66 -11.51
N LYS A 122 14.52 7.98 -11.61
CA LYS A 122 15.39 8.91 -10.87
C LYS A 122 14.74 9.28 -9.55
N LEU A 123 15.56 9.35 -8.50
CA LEU A 123 15.14 9.85 -7.19
C LEU A 123 15.62 11.29 -7.00
N PRO A 124 14.73 12.31 -7.08
CA PRO A 124 15.13 13.71 -6.97
C PRO A 124 15.80 14.05 -5.63
N TRP A 125 15.32 13.45 -4.55
CA TRP A 125 15.85 13.66 -3.19
C TRP A 125 17.15 12.90 -2.91
N LEU A 126 17.63 12.08 -3.85
CA LEU A 126 18.86 11.29 -3.71
C LEU A 126 19.88 11.66 -4.78
N GLN A 127 20.20 12.97 -4.87
CA GLN A 127 21.14 13.54 -5.85
C GLN A 127 20.80 13.16 -7.30
N ASN A 128 19.52 12.95 -7.61
CA ASN A 128 19.04 12.53 -8.93
C ASN A 128 19.68 11.20 -9.43
N LYS A 129 20.10 10.33 -8.51
CA LYS A 129 20.65 9.01 -8.84
C LYS A 129 19.59 8.14 -9.51
N THR A 130 20.02 7.38 -10.51
CA THR A 130 19.16 6.42 -11.21
C THR A 130 19.05 5.16 -10.38
N VAL A 131 17.83 4.76 -10.03
CA VAL A 131 17.55 3.50 -9.33
C VAL A 131 17.13 2.46 -10.35
N ARG A 132 17.75 1.28 -10.28
CA ARG A 132 17.38 0.10 -11.07
C ARG A 132 17.06 -1.05 -10.13
N ILE A 133 15.92 -1.68 -10.35
CA ILE A 133 15.53 -2.88 -9.61
C ILE A 133 15.83 -4.08 -10.51
N THR A 134 16.56 -5.05 -10.01
CA THR A 134 16.89 -6.29 -10.74
C THR A 134 16.46 -7.50 -9.92
N LEU A 135 15.94 -8.53 -10.61
CA LEU A 135 15.62 -9.81 -10.00
C LEU A 135 16.84 -10.71 -10.19
N ARG A 136 17.50 -11.13 -9.10
CA ARG A 136 18.67 -12.03 -9.13
C ARG A 136 18.42 -13.32 -8.41
#